data_AF-A0A1G7AUR1-F1
#
_entry.id   AF-A0A1G7AUR1-F1
#
_cell.length_a   1.000
_cell.length_b   1.000
_cell.length_c   1.000
_cell.angle_alpha   90.00
_cell.angle_beta   90.00
_cell.angle_gamma   90.00
#
_symmetry.space_group_name_H-M   'P 1'
#
loop_
_entity.id
_entity.type
_entity.pdbx_description
1 polymer ?
#
loop_
_entity_poly.entity_id
_entity_poly.type
_entity_poly.pdbx_seq_one_letter_code
_entity_poly.pdbx_strand_id
1 'polypeptide(L)'
;MNGQTRGKAFVELREHRRATAERIDGLERQIVAHARHDDTARRLATIPGIGPITASLTAATVGDGIGDFKSARHFAAWLGLVPRQHSSGGRTRLGRITKTGNRAIRTLLVLGATSMVYRAGQWNSAAGAWVRGLLERRPVRHVTVALANKMARIAWAVMARNEVYRAKGGVAPAAATA
;
A
#
# COMPACT_ATOMS: atom_id res chain seq x y z
N MET A 1 -23.30 29.50 29.39
CA MET A 1 -22.63 29.44 28.06
C MET A 1 -23.67 29.71 26.97
N ASN A 2 -23.74 30.95 26.48
CA ASN A 2 -24.81 31.42 25.60
C ASN A 2 -24.68 30.79 24.19
N GLY A 3 -25.81 30.50 23.54
CA GLY A 3 -25.87 29.85 22.22
C GLY A 3 -25.06 30.55 21.12
N GLN A 4 -24.79 31.85 21.29
CA GLN A 4 -23.98 32.65 20.38
C GLN A 4 -22.48 32.32 20.42
N THR A 5 -21.96 31.87 21.57
CA THR A 5 -20.56 31.43 21.70
C THR A 5 -20.34 30.05 21.09
N ARG A 6 -21.35 29.15 21.17
CA ARG A 6 -21.30 27.82 20.54
C ARG A 6 -21.30 27.93 19.01
N GLY A 7 -22.13 28.79 18.43
CA GLY A 7 -22.15 29.01 16.98
C GLY A 7 -20.83 29.53 16.41
N LYS A 8 -20.18 30.47 17.11
CA LYS A 8 -18.87 31.02 16.70
C LYS A 8 -17.77 29.95 16.66
N ALA A 9 -17.67 29.11 17.68
CA ALA A 9 -16.66 28.05 17.76
C ALA A 9 -16.80 27.01 16.62
N PHE A 10 -18.03 26.62 16.26
CA PHE A 10 -18.25 25.69 15.14
C PHE A 10 -17.92 26.30 13.78
N VAL A 11 -18.18 27.60 13.60
CA VAL A 11 -17.80 28.31 12.37
C VAL A 11 -16.27 28.37 12.25
N GLU A 12 -15.57 28.75 13.32
CA GLU A 12 -14.10 28.80 13.33
C GLU A 12 -13.47 27.43 13.06
N LEU A 13 -13.97 26.37 13.68
CA LEU A 13 -13.52 24.99 13.42
C LEU A 13 -13.72 24.59 11.94
N ARG A 14 -14.85 24.98 11.34
CA ARG A 14 -15.14 24.68 9.93
C ARG A 14 -14.18 25.40 9.00
N GLU A 15 -13.92 26.69 9.26
CA GLU A 15 -12.95 27.47 8.48
C GLU A 15 -11.54 26.90 8.61
N HIS A 16 -11.11 26.53 9.83
CA HIS A 16 -9.82 25.90 10.04
C HIS A 16 -9.70 24.56 9.31
N ARG A 17 -10.75 23.72 9.36
CA ARG A 17 -10.80 22.44 8.62
C ARG A 17 -10.69 22.67 7.10
N ARG A 18 -11.37 23.69 6.58
CA ARG A 18 -11.31 24.05 5.15
C ARG A 18 -9.89 24.48 4.76
N ALA A 19 -9.31 25.44 5.47
CA ALA A 19 -7.97 25.94 5.18
C ALA A 19 -6.91 24.82 5.26
N THR A 20 -7.04 23.93 6.25
CA THR A 20 -6.14 22.77 6.36
C THR A 20 -6.30 21.81 5.18
N ALA A 21 -7.54 21.53 4.76
CA ALA A 21 -7.81 20.66 3.62
C ALA A 21 -7.23 21.25 2.31
N GLU A 22 -7.43 22.54 2.06
CA GLU A 22 -6.87 23.23 0.88
C GLU A 22 -5.34 23.17 0.86
N ARG A 23 -4.71 23.30 2.04
CA ARG A 23 -3.25 23.19 2.16
C ARG A 23 -2.76 21.76 1.93
N ILE A 24 -3.50 20.74 2.40
CA ILE A 24 -3.21 19.33 2.10
C ILE A 24 -3.28 19.09 0.59
N ASP A 25 -4.36 19.53 -0.07
CA ASP A 25 -4.53 19.37 -1.52
C ASP A 25 -3.41 20.07 -2.32
N GLY A 26 -2.96 21.23 -1.83
CA GLY A 26 -1.79 21.93 -2.38
C GLY A 26 -0.50 21.11 -2.28
N LEU A 27 -0.23 20.55 -1.11
CA LEU A 27 0.96 19.72 -0.86
C LEU A 27 0.90 18.39 -1.62
N GLU A 28 -0.26 17.75 -1.68
CA GLU A 28 -0.45 16.51 -2.46
C GLU A 28 -0.15 16.75 -3.94
N ARG A 29 -0.61 17.86 -4.52
CA ARG A 29 -0.28 18.23 -5.90
C ARG A 29 1.22 18.41 -6.11
N GLN A 30 1.92 19.05 -5.16
CA GLN A 30 3.37 19.21 -5.22
C GLN A 30 4.09 17.86 -5.15
N ILE A 31 3.68 16.97 -4.24
CA ILE A 31 4.23 15.60 -4.13
C ILE A 31 4.04 14.84 -5.44
N VAL A 32 2.84 14.87 -6.02
CA VAL A 32 2.54 14.19 -7.29
C VAL A 32 3.36 14.76 -8.44
N ALA A 33 3.55 16.09 -8.49
CA ALA A 33 4.39 16.73 -9.49
C ALA A 33 5.86 16.31 -9.35
N HIS A 34 6.38 16.24 -8.12
CA HIS A 34 7.73 15.77 -7.85
C HIS A 34 7.90 14.29 -8.21
N ALA A 35 6.91 13.45 -7.91
CA ALA A 35 6.89 12.03 -8.25
C ALA A 35 7.14 11.74 -9.75
N ARG A 36 6.73 12.66 -10.62
CA ARG A 36 6.93 12.53 -12.08
C ARG A 36 8.38 12.73 -12.50
N HIS A 37 9.18 13.42 -11.69
CA HIS A 37 10.59 13.70 -11.97
C HIS A 37 11.53 12.73 -11.24
N ASP A 38 11.03 11.99 -10.26
CA ASP A 38 11.76 10.94 -9.54
C ASP A 38 11.61 9.57 -10.23
N ASP A 39 12.71 9.06 -10.78
CA ASP A 39 12.78 7.79 -11.49
C ASP A 39 12.36 6.59 -10.63
N THR A 40 12.68 6.59 -9.35
CA THR A 40 12.32 5.53 -8.40
C THR A 40 10.83 5.58 -8.10
N ALA A 41 10.28 6.77 -7.85
CA ALA A 41 8.84 6.95 -7.66
C ALA A 41 8.05 6.54 -8.92
N ARG A 42 8.51 6.93 -10.11
CA ARG A 42 7.87 6.52 -11.38
C ARG A 42 7.85 5.00 -11.53
N ARG A 43 8.96 4.32 -11.28
CA ARG A 43 9.05 2.85 -11.34
C ARG A 43 8.12 2.19 -10.32
N LEU A 44 8.08 2.68 -9.09
CA LEU A 44 7.19 2.16 -8.05
C LEU A 44 5.70 2.34 -8.39
N ALA A 45 5.32 3.48 -8.99
CA ALA A 45 3.95 3.77 -9.38
C ALA A 45 3.42 2.85 -10.50
N THR A 46 4.28 2.09 -11.18
CA THR A 46 3.85 1.07 -12.15
C THR A 46 3.30 -0.20 -11.49
N ILE A 47 3.52 -0.38 -10.19
CA ILE A 47 2.99 -1.52 -9.43
C ILE A 47 1.50 -1.28 -9.17
N PRO A 48 0.59 -2.19 -9.58
CA PRO A 48 -0.83 -2.05 -9.29
C PRO A 48 -1.09 -1.88 -7.79
N GLY A 49 -1.86 -0.84 -7.44
CA GLY A 49 -2.16 -0.45 -6.06
C GLY A 49 -1.14 0.48 -5.40
N ILE A 50 -0.02 0.82 -6.05
CA ILE A 50 0.90 1.86 -5.60
C ILE A 50 0.67 3.12 -6.42
N GLY A 51 0.06 4.13 -5.79
CA GLY A 51 -0.14 5.45 -6.40
C GLY A 51 1.06 6.39 -6.20
N PRO A 52 1.05 7.58 -6.82
CA PRO A 52 2.17 8.53 -6.78
C PRO A 52 2.57 8.94 -5.37
N ILE A 53 1.61 9.18 -4.46
CA ILE A 53 1.91 9.52 -3.06
C ILE A 53 2.65 8.39 -2.35
N THR A 54 2.19 7.14 -2.54
CA THR A 54 2.82 5.96 -1.92
C THR A 54 4.21 5.71 -2.51
N ALA A 55 4.34 5.88 -3.82
CA ALA A 55 5.60 5.76 -4.53
C ALA A 55 6.60 6.81 -4.07
N SER A 56 6.22 8.09 -4.02
CA SER A 56 7.06 9.18 -3.53
C SER A 56 7.48 9.01 -2.08
N LEU A 57 6.55 8.66 -1.20
CA LEU A 57 6.91 8.42 0.20
C LEU A 57 7.91 7.27 0.33
N THR A 58 7.70 6.19 -0.44
CA THR A 58 8.57 5.02 -0.40
C THR A 58 9.95 5.34 -0.99
N ALA A 59 10.02 6.05 -2.11
CA ALA A 59 11.26 6.51 -2.74
C ALA A 59 12.04 7.44 -1.81
N ALA A 60 11.39 8.46 -1.23
CA ALA A 60 12.02 9.41 -0.32
C ALA A 60 12.49 8.77 1.00
N THR A 61 11.82 7.70 1.47
CA THR A 61 12.17 7.06 2.74
C THR A 61 13.21 5.95 2.59
N VAL A 62 13.21 5.23 1.46
CA VAL A 62 13.95 3.96 1.32
C VAL A 62 14.85 3.94 0.07
N GLY A 63 14.73 4.91 -0.85
CA GLY A 63 15.40 4.90 -2.15
C GLY A 63 16.90 4.59 -2.04
N ASP A 64 17.63 5.41 -1.29
CA ASP A 64 19.08 5.28 -1.15
C ASP A 64 19.50 4.11 -0.24
N GLY A 65 18.64 3.76 0.73
CA GLY A 65 18.87 2.69 1.71
C GLY A 65 18.36 1.31 1.28
N ILE A 66 17.94 1.12 0.03
CA ILE A 66 17.35 -0.15 -0.40
C ILE A 66 18.33 -1.33 -0.29
N GLY A 67 19.63 -1.06 -0.45
CA GLY A 67 20.72 -2.03 -0.33
C GLY A 67 20.90 -2.60 1.07
N ASP A 68 20.43 -1.90 2.12
CA ASP A 68 20.54 -2.35 3.51
C ASP A 68 19.66 -3.59 3.78
N PHE A 69 18.63 -3.80 2.97
CA PHE A 69 17.74 -4.94 3.09
C PHE A 69 18.30 -6.15 2.31
N LYS A 70 18.75 -7.16 3.05
CA LYS A 70 19.25 -8.44 2.48
C LYS A 70 18.27 -9.15 1.53
N SER A 71 16.96 -8.93 1.70
CA SER A 71 15.96 -9.48 0.79
C SER A 71 14.60 -8.78 0.89
N ALA A 72 13.74 -9.00 -0.11
CA ALA A 72 12.34 -8.56 -0.11
C ALA A 72 11.57 -8.97 1.17
N ARG A 73 11.91 -10.11 1.78
CA ARG A 73 11.29 -10.57 3.03
C ARG A 73 11.71 -9.70 4.22
N HIS A 74 12.97 -9.27 4.27
CA HIS A 74 13.45 -8.34 5.30
C HIS A 74 12.78 -6.99 5.17
N PHE A 75 12.62 -6.47 3.94
CA PHE A 75 11.89 -5.24 3.70
C PHE A 75 10.42 -5.33 4.16
N ALA A 76 9.71 -6.40 3.79
CA ALA A 76 8.33 -6.59 4.24
C ALA A 76 8.23 -6.78 5.78
N ALA A 77 9.23 -7.38 6.41
CA ALA A 77 9.31 -7.52 7.87
C ALA A 77 9.57 -6.16 8.56
N TRP A 78 10.44 -5.33 7.98
CA TRP A 78 10.69 -3.96 8.43
C TRP A 78 9.43 -3.10 8.33
N LEU A 79 8.63 -3.25 7.27
CA LEU A 79 7.31 -2.62 7.17
C LEU A 79 6.26 -3.22 8.13
N GLY A 80 6.60 -4.29 8.86
CA GLY A 80 5.71 -4.96 9.80
C GLY A 80 4.53 -5.67 9.15
N LEU A 81 4.68 -6.11 7.90
CA LEU A 81 3.68 -6.84 7.11
C LEU A 81 3.81 -8.37 7.24
N VAL A 82 4.81 -8.85 7.99
CA VAL A 82 5.07 -10.28 8.21
C VAL A 82 4.40 -10.74 9.52
N PRO A 83 3.76 -11.93 9.54
CA PRO A 83 3.19 -12.49 10.76
C PRO A 83 4.26 -12.75 11.83
N ARG A 84 3.94 -12.51 13.09
CA ARG A 84 4.77 -12.90 14.23
C ARG A 84 4.85 -14.43 14.29
N GLN A 85 6.05 -14.96 14.47
CA GLN A 85 6.26 -16.39 14.67
C GLN A 85 6.45 -16.67 16.15
N HIS A 86 5.65 -17.58 16.70
CA HIS A 86 5.85 -18.16 18.02
C HIS A 86 6.17 -19.64 17.86
N SER A 87 7.31 -20.08 18.39
CA SER A 87 7.69 -21.48 18.40
C SER A 87 7.93 -21.90 19.84
N SER A 88 7.18 -22.89 20.32
CA SER A 88 7.42 -23.56 21.60
C SER A 88 7.30 -25.07 21.41
N GLY A 89 8.20 -25.84 22.03
CA GLY A 89 8.18 -27.30 21.99
C GLY A 89 8.13 -27.90 20.57
N GLY A 90 8.82 -27.29 19.59
CA GLY A 90 8.87 -27.78 18.21
C GLY A 90 7.66 -27.45 17.32
N ARG A 91 6.60 -26.81 17.85
CA ARG A 91 5.45 -26.37 17.05
C ARG A 91 5.56 -24.90 16.70
N THR A 92 5.57 -24.60 15.40
CA THR A 92 5.57 -23.22 14.90
C THR A 92 4.14 -22.74 14.64
N ARG A 93 3.74 -21.63 15.26
CA ARG A 93 2.45 -20.96 15.01
C ARG A 93 2.68 -19.55 14.50
N LEU A 94 2.00 -19.20 13.41
CA LEU A 94 1.97 -17.84 12.88
C LEU A 94 0.81 -17.06 13.53
N GLY A 95 1.12 -15.86 14.02
CA GLY A 95 0.18 -14.95 14.66
C GLY A 95 -0.16 -13.73 13.79
N ARG A 96 -0.57 -12.64 14.46
CA ARG A 96 -0.85 -11.34 13.82
C ARG A 96 0.42 -10.75 13.21
N ILE A 97 0.27 -9.84 12.24
CA ILE A 97 1.41 -9.04 11.75
C ILE A 97 2.08 -8.28 12.89
N THR A 98 3.39 -8.09 12.80
CA THR A 98 4.18 -7.44 13.86
C THR A 98 3.78 -5.97 14.07
N LYS A 99 3.36 -5.28 13.00
CA LYS A 99 3.10 -3.82 12.97
C LYS A 99 4.32 -2.96 13.35
N THR A 100 5.51 -3.52 13.32
CA THR A 100 6.78 -2.82 13.58
C THR A 100 7.23 -1.98 12.38
N GLY A 101 8.19 -1.07 12.60
CA GLY A 101 8.77 -0.18 11.59
C GLY A 101 7.80 0.82 10.97
N ASN A 102 7.89 1.08 9.66
CA ASN A 102 7.25 2.24 9.05
C ASN A 102 5.71 2.09 8.91
N ARG A 103 4.97 2.75 9.81
CA ARG A 103 3.50 2.76 9.83
C ARG A 103 2.91 3.45 8.61
N ALA A 104 3.52 4.53 8.11
CA ALA A 104 2.97 5.32 7.01
C ALA A 104 2.96 4.51 5.71
N ILE A 105 4.11 3.94 5.32
CA ILE A 105 4.22 3.08 4.13
C ILE A 105 3.31 1.86 4.27
N ARG A 106 3.28 1.21 5.45
CA ARG A 106 2.37 0.08 5.69
C ARG A 106 0.91 0.44 5.48
N THR A 107 0.45 1.58 6.03
CA THR A 107 -0.93 2.03 5.86
C THR A 107 -1.26 2.26 4.40
N LEU A 108 -0.39 2.93 3.65
CA LEU A 108 -0.60 3.21 2.24
C LEU A 108 -0.62 1.94 1.39
N LEU A 109 0.26 0.97 1.65
CA LEU A 109 0.22 -0.33 0.98
C LEU A 109 -1.05 -1.12 1.28
N VAL A 110 -1.56 -1.04 2.52
CA VAL A 110 -2.83 -1.68 2.89
C VAL A 110 -4.01 -0.98 2.22
N LEU A 111 -4.01 0.36 2.11
CA LEU A 111 -5.04 1.10 1.37
C LEU A 111 -5.02 0.76 -0.13
N GLY A 112 -3.83 0.72 -0.73
CA GLY A 112 -3.61 0.25 -2.09
C GLY A 112 -4.14 -1.16 -2.30
N ALA A 113 -3.75 -2.11 -1.44
CA ALA A 113 -4.26 -3.47 -1.49
C ALA A 113 -5.79 -3.55 -1.30
N THR A 114 -6.37 -2.68 -0.47
CA THR A 114 -7.82 -2.63 -0.23
C THR A 114 -8.57 -2.24 -1.50
N SER A 115 -8.10 -1.21 -2.21
CA SER A 115 -8.72 -0.77 -3.47
C SER A 115 -8.60 -1.85 -4.55
N MET A 116 -7.47 -2.56 -4.61
CA MET A 116 -7.27 -3.69 -5.52
C MET A 116 -8.20 -4.85 -5.21
N VAL A 117 -8.34 -5.24 -3.94
CA VAL A 117 -9.25 -6.33 -3.51
C VAL A 117 -10.69 -5.98 -3.84
N TYR A 118 -11.10 -4.73 -3.59
CA TYR A 118 -12.45 -4.26 -3.93
C TYR A 118 -12.75 -4.34 -5.44
N ARG A 119 -11.73 -4.16 -6.29
CA ARG A 119 -11.86 -4.24 -7.76
C ARG A 119 -11.37 -5.57 -8.34
N ALA A 120 -11.16 -6.61 -7.52
CA ALA A 120 -10.52 -7.85 -7.95
C ALA A 120 -11.27 -8.60 -9.08
N GLY A 121 -12.59 -8.41 -9.19
CA GLY A 121 -13.38 -8.96 -10.30
C GLY A 121 -13.02 -8.37 -11.67
N GLN A 122 -12.53 -7.13 -11.71
CA GLN A 122 -12.20 -6.40 -12.95
C GLN A 122 -10.77 -6.70 -13.45
N TRP A 123 -10.00 -7.52 -12.72
CA TRP A 123 -8.58 -7.71 -12.96
C TRP A 123 -8.34 -8.98 -13.77
N ASN A 124 -8.17 -8.82 -15.09
CA ASN A 124 -7.80 -9.93 -15.96
C ASN A 124 -6.27 -10.18 -15.98
N SER A 125 -5.71 -10.54 -14.83
CA SER A 125 -4.29 -10.84 -14.65
C SER A 125 -4.08 -12.02 -13.69
N ALA A 126 -2.91 -12.66 -13.73
CA ALA A 126 -2.57 -13.69 -12.75
C ALA A 126 -2.61 -13.18 -11.30
N ALA A 127 -2.30 -11.90 -11.08
CA ALA A 127 -2.45 -11.27 -9.77
C ALA A 127 -3.93 -11.17 -9.35
N GLY A 128 -4.83 -10.80 -10.27
CA GLY A 128 -6.26 -10.78 -10.05
C GLY A 128 -6.83 -12.17 -9.75
N ALA A 129 -6.46 -13.18 -10.54
CA ALA A 129 -6.85 -14.57 -10.32
C ALA A 129 -6.38 -15.09 -8.95
N TRP A 130 -5.14 -14.78 -8.56
CA TRP A 130 -4.61 -15.14 -7.25
C TRP A 130 -5.40 -14.49 -6.09
N VAL A 131 -5.77 -13.21 -6.23
CA VAL A 131 -6.60 -12.52 -5.23
C VAL A 131 -8.00 -13.15 -5.14
N ARG A 132 -8.65 -13.42 -6.28
CA ARG A 132 -9.98 -14.06 -6.32
C ARG A 132 -9.97 -15.44 -5.65
N GLY A 133 -9.03 -16.31 -6.02
CA GLY A 133 -8.90 -17.64 -5.40
C GLY A 133 -8.50 -17.61 -3.91
N LEU A 134 -8.01 -16.48 -3.40
CA LEU A 134 -7.80 -16.27 -1.97
C LEU A 134 -9.08 -15.84 -1.26
N LEU A 135 -9.87 -14.96 -1.89
CA LEU A 135 -11.15 -14.49 -1.35
C LEU A 135 -12.17 -15.61 -1.18
N GLU A 136 -12.10 -16.66 -2.01
CA GLU A 136 -12.92 -17.87 -1.88
C GLU A 136 -12.65 -18.65 -0.57
N ARG A 137 -11.45 -18.53 0.01
CA ARG A 137 -10.99 -19.38 1.12
C ARG A 137 -10.65 -18.63 2.39
N ARG A 138 -10.50 -17.30 2.31
CA ARG A 138 -9.98 -16.47 3.39
C ARG A 138 -10.77 -15.16 3.52
N PRO A 139 -10.97 -14.64 4.74
CA PRO A 139 -11.64 -13.36 4.94
C PRO A 139 -10.92 -12.21 4.24
N VAL A 140 -11.69 -11.24 3.73
CA VAL A 140 -11.20 -10.07 2.96
C VAL A 140 -9.97 -9.42 3.60
N ARG A 141 -10.01 -9.12 4.89
CA ARG A 141 -8.89 -8.47 5.60
C ARG A 141 -7.59 -9.27 5.57
N HIS A 142 -7.66 -10.61 5.58
CA HIS A 142 -6.47 -11.45 5.46
C HIS A 142 -5.89 -11.36 4.04
N VAL A 143 -6.75 -11.38 3.02
CA VAL A 143 -6.34 -11.25 1.63
C VAL A 143 -5.72 -9.89 1.36
N THR A 144 -6.32 -8.81 1.88
CA THR A 144 -5.77 -7.45 1.79
C THR A 144 -4.36 -7.35 2.37
N VAL A 145 -4.13 -7.90 3.58
CA VAL A 145 -2.81 -7.86 4.21
C VAL A 145 -1.80 -8.74 3.45
N ALA A 146 -2.23 -9.89 2.95
CA ALA A 146 -1.39 -10.75 2.12
C ALA A 146 -0.99 -10.06 0.81
N LEU A 147 -1.91 -9.34 0.17
CA LEU A 147 -1.66 -8.56 -1.02
C LEU A 147 -0.71 -7.39 -0.74
N ALA A 148 -0.91 -6.64 0.35
CA ALA A 148 0.00 -5.59 0.78
C ALA A 148 1.43 -6.12 1.02
N ASN A 149 1.58 -7.29 1.64
CA ASN A 149 2.88 -7.96 1.79
C ASN A 149 3.49 -8.31 0.43
N LYS A 150 2.70 -8.84 -0.50
CA LYS A 150 3.14 -9.11 -1.87
C LYS A 150 3.60 -7.83 -2.58
N MET A 151 2.85 -6.74 -2.48
CA MET A 151 3.19 -5.42 -3.03
C MET A 151 4.50 -4.89 -2.44
N ALA A 152 4.71 -4.99 -1.13
CA ALA A 152 5.97 -4.59 -0.49
C ALA A 152 7.18 -5.34 -1.07
N ARG A 153 7.03 -6.65 -1.28
CA ARG A 153 8.10 -7.48 -1.85
C ARG A 153 8.39 -7.14 -3.31
N ILE A 154 7.36 -6.79 -4.08
CA ILE A 154 7.52 -6.32 -5.46
C ILE A 154 8.19 -4.95 -5.47
N ALA A 155 7.76 -4.02 -4.61
CA ALA A 155 8.37 -2.69 -4.47
C ALA A 155 9.86 -2.78 -4.16
N TRP A 156 10.25 -3.66 -3.23
CA TRP A 156 11.67 -3.93 -2.96
C TRP A 156 12.41 -4.41 -4.21
N ALA A 157 11.85 -5.37 -4.97
CA ALA A 157 12.50 -5.89 -6.16
C ALA A 157 12.65 -4.83 -7.27
N VAL A 158 11.64 -3.97 -7.44
CA VAL A 158 11.64 -2.84 -8.38
C VAL A 158 12.75 -1.84 -8.03
N MET A 159 12.85 -1.44 -6.75
CA MET A 159 13.89 -0.52 -6.29
C MET A 159 15.29 -1.16 -6.38
N ALA A 160 15.46 -2.37 -5.86
CA ALA A 160 16.77 -3.04 -5.81
C ALA A 160 17.33 -3.36 -7.21
N ARG A 161 16.47 -3.60 -8.20
CA ARG A 161 16.88 -3.90 -9.58
C ARG A 161 16.84 -2.70 -10.50
N ASN A 162 16.33 -1.56 -10.03
CA ASN A 162 16.14 -0.39 -10.87
C ASN A 162 15.26 -0.67 -12.13
N GLU A 163 14.31 -1.60 -12.03
CA GLU A 163 13.47 -2.06 -13.15
C GLU A 163 12.01 -1.65 -12.99
N VAL A 164 11.31 -1.45 -14.10
CA VAL A 164 9.86 -1.23 -14.12
C VAL A 164 9.12 -2.53 -13.79
N TYR A 165 7.99 -2.43 -13.08
CA TYR A 165 7.14 -3.59 -12.82
C TYR A 165 6.62 -4.19 -14.12
N ARG A 166 6.84 -5.49 -14.31
CA ARG A 166 6.28 -6.28 -15.42
C ARG A 166 5.36 -7.34 -14.87
N ALA A 167 4.07 -7.30 -15.24
CA ALA A 167 3.12 -8.33 -14.87
C ALA A 167 3.53 -9.67 -15.51
N LYS A 168 3.69 -10.71 -14.69
CA LYS A 168 3.89 -12.09 -15.18
C LYS A 168 2.55 -12.81 -15.26
N GLY A 169 2.22 -13.34 -16.44
CA GLY A 169 1.06 -14.21 -16.69
C GLY A 169 -0.25 -13.45 -16.94
N GLY A 170 -0.67 -13.37 -18.20
CA GLY A 170 -2.07 -13.13 -18.56
C GLY A 170 -2.87 -14.42 -18.35
N VAL A 171 -4.04 -14.33 -17.73
CA VAL A 171 -5.03 -15.40 -17.79
C VAL A 171 -5.93 -15.05 -18.97
N ALA A 172 -6.19 -16.01 -19.87
CA ALA A 172 -7.13 -15.81 -20.96
C ALA A 172 -8.48 -15.33 -20.39
N PRO A 173 -9.15 -14.35 -21.00
CA PRO A 173 -10.44 -13.88 -20.51
C PRO A 173 -11.41 -15.06 -20.39
N ALA A 174 -12.01 -15.24 -19.22
CA ALA A 174 -13.13 -16.16 -19.07
C ALA A 174 -14.24 -15.66 -20.00
N ALA A 175 -14.62 -16.51 -20.96
CA ALA A 175 -15.64 -16.21 -21.95
C ALA A 175 -16.91 -15.71 -21.24
N ALA A 176 -17.40 -14.55 -21.68
CA ALA A 176 -18.69 -14.03 -21.25
C ALA A 176 -19.76 -15.06 -21.65
N THR A 177 -20.34 -15.73 -20.66
CA THR A 177 -21.60 -16.46 -20.84
C THR A 177 -22.70 -15.45 -21.10
N ALA A 178 -23.33 -15.61 -22.27
CA ALA A 178 -24.50 -14.88 -22.75
C ALA A 178 -25.73 -15.08 -21.86
#